data_AF-A0A967GM72-F1
#
_entry.id   AF-A0A967GM72-F1
#
_cell.length_a   1.000
_cell.length_b   1.000
_cell.length_c   1.000
_cell.angle_alpha   90.00
_cell.angle_beta   90.00
_cell.angle_gamma   90.00
#
_symmetry.space_group_name_H-M   'P 1'
#
loop_
_entity.id
_entity.type
_entity.pdbx_description
1 polymer ?
#
loop_
_entity_poly.entity_id
_entity_poly.type
_entity_poly.pdbx_seq_one_letter_code
_entity_poly.pdbx_strand_id
1 'polypeptide(L)' 'MCKQQVEQLEVDWATLPRWKGIRRNYTAQQMMRLRGSILIEHTLARRGAEKLWTELEKEGPVCALGSMT' A
#
# COMPACT_ATOMS: atom_id res chain seq x y z
N MET A 1 -10.60 12.06 -14.80
CA MET A 1 -10.58 10.94 -13.85
C MET A 1 -9.18 10.38 -13.61
N CYS A 2 -8.47 9.82 -14.61
CA CYS A 2 -7.13 9.24 -14.38
C CYS A 2 -6.06 10.25 -13.88
N LYS A 3 -6.07 11.51 -14.35
CA LYS A 3 -5.09 12.53 -13.90
C LYS A 3 -5.21 12.84 -12.40
N GLN A 4 -6.44 12.99 -11.91
CA GLN A 4 -6.71 13.27 -10.50
C GLN A 4 -6.29 12.10 -9.59
N GLN A 5 -6.43 10.86 -10.07
CA GLN A 5 -6.00 9.67 -9.31
C GLN A 5 -4.47 9.56 -9.20
N VAL A 6 -3.74 9.98 -10.24
CA VAL A 6 -2.26 10.02 -10.21
C VAL A 6 -1.78 11.05 -9.20
N GLU A 7 -2.32 12.28 -9.26
CA GLU A 7 -1.96 13.36 -8.33
C GLU A 7 -2.25 12.97 -6.88
N GLN A 8 -3.42 12.39 -6.60
CA GLN A 8 -3.77 11.92 -5.26
C GLN A 8 -2.78 10.86 -4.75
N LEU A 9 -2.36 9.92 -5.60
CA LEU A 9 -1.37 8.91 -5.22
C LEU A 9 0.01 9.47 -4.92
N GLU A 10 0.44 10.48 -5.68
CA GLU A 10 1.72 11.15 -5.43
C GLU A 10 1.69 11.91 -4.10
N VAL A 11 0.56 12.59 -3.80
CA VAL A 11 0.34 13.23 -2.50
C VAL A 11 0.32 12.19 -1.37
N ASP A 12 -0.37 11.07 -1.54
CA ASP A 12 -0.43 9.98 -0.55
C ASP A 12 0.96 9.41 -0.28
N TRP A 13 1.79 9.22 -1.31
CA TRP A 13 3.16 8.75 -1.15
C TRP A 13 4.07 9.74 -0.44
N ALA A 14 3.86 11.04 -0.64
CA ALA A 14 4.63 12.08 0.02
C ALA A 14 4.19 12.32 1.48
N THR A 15 2.90 12.16 1.78
CA THR A 15 2.31 12.60 3.05
C THR A 15 2.18 11.46 4.06
N LEU A 16 1.92 10.24 3.62
CA LEU A 16 1.65 9.13 4.54
C LEU A 16 2.95 8.60 5.18
N PRO A 17 2.98 8.42 6.51
CA PRO A 17 4.14 7.86 7.20
C PRO A 17 4.48 6.44 6.73
N ARG A 18 3.46 5.71 6.25
CA ARG A 18 3.58 4.36 5.66
C ARG A 18 4.61 4.26 4.54
N TRP A 19 4.78 5.34 3.77
CA TRP A 19 5.64 5.39 2.59
C TRP A 19 6.97 6.12 2.81
N LYS A 20 7.23 6.60 4.03
CA LYS A 20 8.45 7.30 4.40
C LYS A 20 9.67 6.41 4.19
N GLY A 21 10.61 6.86 3.34
CA GLY A 21 11.84 6.14 3.03
C GLY A 21 11.74 5.05 1.95
N ILE A 22 10.56 4.84 1.35
CA ILE A 22 10.38 3.85 0.28
C ILE A 22 10.72 4.47 -1.08
N ARG A 23 11.78 3.96 -1.73
CA ARG A 23 12.17 4.35 -3.09
C ARG A 23 11.46 3.48 -4.12
N ARG A 24 10.80 4.10 -5.09
CA ARG A 24 10.13 3.42 -6.23
C ARG A 24 10.82 3.86 -7.51
N ASN A 25 11.24 2.92 -8.35
CA ASN A 25 11.91 3.20 -9.62
C ASN A 25 10.92 3.37 -10.79
N TYR A 26 9.66 3.70 -10.50
CA TYR A 26 8.57 3.84 -11.47
C TYR A 26 7.65 4.99 -11.07
N THR A 27 6.95 5.55 -12.04
CA THR A 27 6.02 6.68 -11.80
C THR A 27 4.61 6.22 -11.47
N ALA A 28 3.83 7.06 -10.78
CA ALA A 28 2.42 6.79 -10.49
C ALA A 28 1.60 6.61 -11.79
N GLN A 29 1.98 7.29 -12.87
CA GLN A 29 1.36 7.14 -14.18
C GLN A 29 1.61 5.74 -14.80
N GLN A 30 2.82 5.19 -14.65
CA GLN A 30 3.13 3.83 -15.11
C GLN A 30 2.29 2.79 -14.35
N MET A 31 2.13 2.97 -13.04
CA MET A 31 1.25 2.12 -12.22
C MET A 31 -0.20 2.21 -12.68
N MET A 32 -0.73 3.42 -12.92
CA MET A 32 -2.12 3.60 -13.36
C MET A 32 -2.41 2.94 -14.71
N ARG A 33 -1.45 2.97 -15.63
CA ARG A 33 -1.58 2.29 -16.92
C ARG A 33 -1.74 0.77 -16.77
N LEU A 34 -1.11 0.17 -15.76
CA LEU A 34 -1.15 -1.28 -15.49
C LEU A 34 -2.34 -1.70 -14.62
N ARG A 35 -2.91 -0.78 -13.84
CA ARG A 35 -4.04 -1.06 -12.94
C ARG A 35 -5.29 -1.56 -13.67
N GLY A 36 -5.46 -1.14 -14.93
CA GLY A 36 -6.69 -1.38 -15.69
C GLY A 36 -7.84 -0.47 -15.24
N SER A 37 -8.98 -0.60 -15.92
CA SER A 37 -10.13 0.30 -15.74
C SER A 37 -11.02 -0.07 -14.54
N ILE A 38 -11.00 -1.33 -14.12
CA ILE A 38 -11.87 -1.85 -13.06
C ILE A 38 -11.04 -2.09 -11.80
N LEU A 39 -11.46 -1.47 -10.70
CA LEU A 39 -10.87 -1.65 -9.39
C LEU A 39 -11.64 -2.74 -8.63
N ILE A 40 -10.97 -3.87 -8.39
CA ILE A 40 -11.48 -4.92 -7.51
C ILE A 40 -11.05 -4.58 -6.08
N GLU A 41 -12.01 -4.53 -5.15
CA GLU A 41 -11.68 -4.28 -3.76
C GLU A 41 -11.13 -5.55 -3.09
N HIS A 42 -9.91 -5.47 -2.56
CA HIS A 42 -9.29 -6.53 -1.79
C HIS A 42 -9.42 -6.26 -0.29
N THR A 43 -10.63 -6.46 0.25
CA THR A 43 -10.99 -6.14 1.64
C THR A 43 -10.09 -6.82 2.68
N LEU A 44 -9.82 -8.12 2.53
CA LEU A 44 -8.94 -8.85 3.46
C LEU A 44 -7.49 -8.37 3.36
N ALA A 45 -6.98 -8.14 2.15
CA ALA A 45 -5.62 -7.67 1.95
C ALA A 45 -5.42 -6.27 2.55
N ARG A 46 -6.39 -5.37 2.36
CA ARG A 46 -6.40 -4.02 2.93
C ARG A 46 -6.36 -4.05 4.45
N ARG A 47 -7.34 -4.74 5.06
CA ARG A 47 -7.44 -4.85 6.53
C ARG A 47 -6.22 -5.55 7.14
N GLY A 48 -5.71 -6.60 6.49
CA GLY A 48 -4.54 -7.34 6.96
C GLY A 48 -3.27 -6.49 6.94
N ALA A 49 -3.04 -5.74 5.86
CA ALA A 49 -1.88 -4.85 5.72
C ALA A 49 -1.93 -3.67 6.70
N GLU A 50 -3.10 -3.06 6.91
CA GLU A 50 -3.32 -2.01 7.91
C GLU A 50 -3.04 -2.53 9.32
N LYS A 51 -3.63 -3.68 9.70
CA LYS A 51 -3.41 -4.29 11.02
C LYS A 51 -1.95 -4.63 11.24
N LEU A 52 -1.30 -5.29 10.29
CA LEU A 52 0.11 -5.66 10.39
C LEU A 52 1.00 -4.44 10.52
N TRP A 53 0.74 -3.38 9.74
CA TRP A 53 1.50 -2.14 9.84
C TRP A 53 1.39 -1.51 11.24
N THR A 54 0.17 -1.42 11.78
CA THR A 54 -0.05 -0.90 13.14
C THR A 54 0.64 -1.74 14.21
N GLU A 55 0.67 -3.08 14.06
CA GLU A 55 1.41 -3.93 15.00
C GLU A 55 2.93 -3.76 14.88
N LEU A 56 3.46 -3.51 13.68
CA LEU A 56 4.90 -3.26 13.47
C LEU A 56 5.37 -1.91 14.00
N GLU A 57 4.49 -0.90 14.09
CA GLU A 57 4.80 0.40 14.68
C GLU A 57 4.81 0.38 16.22
N LYS A 58 4.21 -0.66 16.84
CA LYS A 58 4.19 -0.80 18.30
C LYS A 58 5.51 -1.34 18.84
N GLU A 59 5.74 -1.12 20.13
CA GLU A 59 6.88 -1.69 20.84
C GLU A 59 6.62 -3.17 21.16
N GLY A 60 7.21 -4.06 20.37
CA GLY A 60 7.20 -5.50 20.61
C GLY A 60 7.44 -6.32 19.34
N PRO A 61 8.10 -7.50 19.44
CA PRO A 61 8.27 -8.36 18.28
C PRO A 61 6.92 -9.01 17.89
N VAL A 62 6.59 -8.98 16.61
CA VAL A 62 5.46 -9.74 16.05
C VAL A 62 5.94 -11.17 15.76
N CYS A 63 5.57 -12.12 16.61
CA CYS A 63 5.92 -13.53 16.45
C CYS A 63 4.90 -14.25 15.55
N ALA A 64 5.39 -15.07 14.61
CA ALA A 64 4.56 -15.89 13.72
C ALA A 64 5.13 -17.31 13.57
N LEU A 65 4.25 -18.26 13.24
CA LEU A 65 4.60 -19.65 12.90
C LEU A 65 4.16 -19.93 11.46
N GLY A 66 4.99 -20.64 10.69
CA GLY A 66 4.64 -21.04 9.34
C GLY A 66 3.44 -21.99 9.31
N SER A 67 2.47 -21.70 8.44
CA SER A 67 1.28 -22.54 8.24
C SER A 67 1.33 -23.17 6.85
N MET A 68 1.07 -24.47 6.77
CA MET A 68 0.84 -25.21 5.52
C MET A 68 -0.39 -26.09 5.72
N THR A 69 -1.36 -26.02 4.80
CA THR A 69 -2.59 -26.83 4.81
C THR A 69 -3.03 -27.08 3.40
#